data_AF-A0A2N2IG44-F1
#
_entry.id   AF-A0A2N2IG44-F1
#
_cell.length_a   1.000
_cell.length_b   1.000
_cell.length_c   1.000
_cell.angle_alpha   90.00
_cell.angle_beta   90.00
_cell.angle_gamma   90.00
#
_symmetry.space_group_name_H-M   'P 1'
#
loop_
_entity.id
_entity.type
_entity.pdbx_description
1 polymer ?
#
loop_
_entity_poly.entity_id
_entity_poly.type
_entity_poly.pdbx_seq_one_letter_code
_entity_poly.pdbx_strand_id
1 'polypeptide(L)'
;MRNVVMFVALAGVMGMTGACVIQESDSDASKFREGIPSKEQVSLEEPVASTGTTGTQSFELGMGLQDGPGATSYATYYRFTREMFDGVNLGTAAILGSIWIIVSYPPTSLEEEEAIWGPWTEALSPAEYRFRATEVASEEYAYALEARAKNTDDPWKAVWLGEGFGEGHQDHLAGWFELDFDTANEVDPTRLNADEESGKVRVTYDLRSYPTTIRAQMTETQSDAWFDIRLTTEKDGGGRVDIDALDDVDDSKVTKKEDVAMRSRWLATGAGRADVTVAHGDLPEGTVVHASECWSASFSRVYWSDTIGMEPGQGDEASCAFEGAEF
;
A
#
# COMPACT_ATOMS: atom_id res chain seq x y z
N MET A 1 -0.03 16.53 -3.18
CA MET A 1 -1.28 15.74 -3.14
C MET A 1 -1.10 14.50 -3.99
N ARG A 2 -0.73 13.34 -3.41
CA ARG A 2 -0.73 12.05 -4.14
C ARG A 2 -1.91 11.21 -3.64
N ASN A 3 -2.89 10.95 -4.50
CA ASN A 3 -4.15 10.27 -4.19
C ASN A 3 -4.07 8.74 -4.44
N VAL A 4 -3.15 8.04 -3.77
CA VAL A 4 -3.01 6.57 -3.91
C VAL A 4 -4.32 5.80 -3.57
N VAL A 5 -5.29 6.45 -2.91
CA VAL A 5 -6.57 5.86 -2.47
C VAL A 5 -7.71 5.96 -3.52
N MET A 6 -7.45 6.46 -4.74
CA MET A 6 -8.51 6.61 -5.76
C MET A 6 -8.89 5.32 -6.52
N PHE A 7 -8.51 4.12 -6.04
CA PHE A 7 -8.93 2.85 -6.65
C PHE A 7 -10.31 2.33 -6.20
N VAL A 8 -10.93 2.91 -5.16
CA VAL A 8 -12.17 2.37 -4.54
C VAL A 8 -13.43 2.49 -5.43
N ALA A 9 -13.38 3.16 -6.59
CA ALA A 9 -14.57 3.43 -7.38
C ALA A 9 -15.01 2.31 -8.36
N LEU A 10 -14.34 1.15 -8.45
CA LEU A 10 -14.73 0.09 -9.42
C LEU A 10 -15.98 -0.71 -9.03
N ALA A 11 -16.50 -0.52 -7.80
CA ALA A 11 -17.75 -1.12 -7.33
C ALA A 11 -18.99 -0.24 -7.61
N GLY A 12 -18.93 0.64 -8.61
CA GLY A 12 -19.99 1.57 -9.00
C GLY A 12 -21.11 0.90 -9.78
N VAL A 13 -22.14 0.42 -9.08
CA VAL A 13 -23.47 0.01 -9.59
C VAL A 13 -23.41 -0.97 -10.77
N MET A 14 -23.14 -2.25 -10.45
CA MET A 14 -23.48 -3.36 -11.35
C MET A 14 -25.00 -3.42 -11.54
N GLY A 15 -25.50 -2.77 -12.58
CA GLY A 15 -26.86 -2.94 -13.08
C GLY A 15 -27.01 -4.27 -13.83
N MET A 16 -26.78 -5.41 -13.17
CA MET A 16 -27.09 -6.72 -13.76
C MET A 16 -28.51 -7.13 -13.35
N THR A 17 -29.46 -6.85 -14.24
CA THR A 17 -30.82 -7.35 -14.14
C THR A 17 -30.84 -8.86 -14.42
N GLY A 18 -31.01 -9.66 -13.37
CA GLY A 18 -31.62 -10.99 -13.50
C GLY A 18 -30.86 -12.17 -12.89
N ALA A 19 -31.53 -12.78 -11.90
CA ALA A 19 -31.50 -14.18 -11.49
C ALA A 19 -30.48 -14.65 -10.41
N CYS A 20 -31.06 -14.84 -9.21
CA CYS A 20 -30.89 -15.95 -8.25
C CYS A 20 -29.51 -16.55 -7.92
N VAL A 21 -29.14 -16.41 -6.63
CA VAL A 21 -28.78 -17.46 -5.66
C VAL A 21 -27.89 -18.62 -6.16
N ILE A 22 -26.65 -18.64 -5.64
CA ILE A 22 -25.72 -19.76 -5.43
C ILE A 22 -26.32 -21.14 -5.78
N GLN A 23 -25.92 -21.70 -6.93
CA GLN A 23 -26.19 -23.07 -7.37
C GLN A 23 -24.89 -23.91 -7.35
N GLU A 24 -25.00 -25.24 -7.26
CA GLU A 24 -23.90 -26.23 -7.10
C GLU A 24 -22.65 -26.06 -7.99
N SER A 25 -22.74 -25.32 -9.10
CA SER A 25 -21.59 -24.88 -9.91
C SER A 25 -20.65 -23.90 -9.20
N ASP A 26 -21.00 -23.39 -8.01
CA ASP A 26 -20.12 -22.55 -7.18
C ASP A 26 -18.99 -23.34 -6.51
N SER A 27 -19.07 -24.68 -6.44
CA SER A 27 -18.00 -25.49 -5.86
C SER A 27 -16.73 -25.45 -6.71
N ASP A 28 -16.85 -25.58 -8.04
CA ASP A 28 -15.68 -25.55 -8.94
C ASP A 28 -15.07 -24.16 -9.06
N ALA A 29 -15.88 -23.09 -8.96
CA ALA A 29 -15.38 -21.71 -8.97
C ALA A 29 -14.71 -21.29 -7.64
N SER A 30 -15.02 -21.99 -6.54
CA SER A 30 -14.53 -21.64 -5.21
C SER A 30 -13.00 -21.75 -5.08
N LYS A 31 -12.38 -22.74 -5.74
CA LYS A 31 -10.93 -22.92 -5.72
C LYS A 31 -10.17 -21.68 -6.20
N PHE A 32 -10.70 -20.99 -7.22
CA PHE A 32 -10.08 -19.78 -7.77
C PHE A 32 -10.13 -18.59 -6.80
N ARG A 33 -10.99 -18.63 -5.78
CA ARG A 33 -11.07 -17.60 -4.73
C ARG A 33 -10.06 -17.84 -3.61
N GLU A 34 -9.61 -19.09 -3.41
CA GLU A 34 -8.78 -19.47 -2.26
C GLU A 34 -7.38 -18.84 -2.28
N GLY A 35 -6.80 -18.67 -3.48
CA GLY A 35 -5.51 -17.99 -3.61
C GLY A 35 -5.58 -16.46 -3.54
N ILE A 36 -6.77 -15.86 -3.39
CA ILE A 36 -6.94 -14.42 -3.19
C ILE A 36 -7.13 -14.16 -1.70
N PRO A 37 -6.12 -13.61 -0.99
CA PRO A 37 -6.30 -13.30 0.42
C PRO A 37 -7.46 -12.33 0.62
N SER A 38 -8.23 -12.54 1.69
CA SER A 38 -9.21 -11.56 2.13
C SER A 38 -8.54 -10.32 2.68
N LYS A 39 -9.24 -9.19 2.64
CA LYS A 39 -8.75 -7.96 3.25
C LYS A 39 -8.51 -8.12 4.76
N GLU A 40 -9.28 -8.98 5.43
CA GLU A 40 -9.10 -9.31 6.86
C GLU A 40 -7.83 -10.14 7.09
N GLN A 41 -7.46 -10.99 6.14
CA GLN A 41 -6.22 -11.77 6.23
C GLN A 41 -4.99 -10.88 6.07
N VAL A 42 -5.05 -9.82 5.25
CA VAL A 42 -3.89 -8.96 4.94
C VAL A 42 -3.83 -7.67 5.76
N SER A 43 -4.92 -7.27 6.42
CA SER A 43 -4.87 -6.17 7.39
C SER A 43 -4.07 -6.59 8.62
N LEU A 44 -2.90 -5.97 8.83
CA LEU A 44 -2.12 -6.18 10.04
C LEU A 44 -2.86 -5.58 11.23
N GLU A 45 -3.04 -6.35 12.31
CA GLU A 45 -3.72 -5.85 13.53
C GLU A 45 -2.91 -4.70 14.17
N GLU A 46 -3.58 -3.57 14.44
CA GLU A 46 -2.98 -2.41 15.09
C GLU A 46 -2.93 -2.55 16.63
N PRO A 47 -1.96 -1.91 17.31
CA PRO A 47 -2.11 -1.53 18.71
C PRO A 47 -3.28 -0.54 18.83
N VAL A 48 -4.37 -1.00 19.44
CA VAL A 48 -5.65 -0.27 19.53
C VAL A 48 -5.48 1.05 20.30
N ALA A 49 -5.64 2.18 19.59
CA ALA A 49 -6.13 3.43 20.16
C ALA A 49 -7.41 3.82 19.40
N SER A 50 -8.49 3.99 20.15
CA SER A 50 -9.88 4.01 19.68
C SER A 50 -10.27 5.11 18.67
N THR A 51 -11.05 4.68 17.67
CA THR A 51 -12.12 5.40 16.93
C THR A 51 -11.85 6.80 16.38
N GLY A 52 -11.80 6.89 15.04
CA GLY A 52 -12.45 7.99 14.31
C GLY A 52 -11.63 8.57 13.15
N THR A 53 -12.04 8.26 11.91
CA THR A 53 -12.42 9.19 10.82
C THR A 53 -12.12 8.53 9.48
N THR A 54 -13.18 8.13 8.77
CA THR A 54 -13.16 7.80 7.33
C THR A 54 -12.91 9.10 6.55
N GLY A 55 -11.65 9.50 6.45
CA GLY A 55 -11.19 10.60 5.62
C GLY A 55 -10.37 10.06 4.47
N THR A 56 -10.60 10.54 3.25
CA THR A 56 -9.71 10.34 2.11
C THR A 56 -8.34 10.89 2.49
N GLN A 57 -7.39 10.01 2.81
CA GLN A 57 -6.04 10.44 3.14
C GLN A 57 -5.21 10.49 1.87
N SER A 58 -4.79 11.71 1.51
CA SER A 58 -3.72 11.94 0.54
C SER A 58 -2.41 11.51 1.16
N PHE A 59 -1.64 10.70 0.44
CA PHE A 59 -0.28 10.35 0.83
C PHE A 59 0.64 11.51 0.44
N GLU A 60 1.21 12.22 1.41
CA GLU A 60 2.23 13.22 1.15
C GLU A 60 3.49 12.86 1.94
N LEU A 61 4.56 12.51 1.22
CA LEU A 61 5.93 12.50 1.75
C LEU A 61 6.44 13.95 1.91
N GLY A 62 5.62 14.80 2.53
CA GLY A 62 6.04 16.09 3.04
C GLY A 62 6.46 15.86 4.48
N MET A 63 7.76 15.86 4.77
CA MET A 63 8.23 15.98 6.16
C MET A 63 7.99 17.40 6.68
N GLY A 64 6.76 17.91 6.54
CA GLY A 64 6.36 19.25 6.92
C GLY A 64 6.40 19.41 8.43
N LEU A 65 7.49 19.99 8.93
CA LEU A 65 7.77 20.27 10.34
C LEU A 65 6.97 21.49 10.86
N GLN A 66 5.65 21.51 10.74
CA GLN A 66 4.84 22.59 11.35
C GLN A 66 3.60 22.09 12.08
N ASP A 67 3.78 21.81 13.37
CA ASP A 67 2.67 21.91 14.31
C ASP A 67 2.43 23.38 14.66
N GLY A 68 1.31 23.92 14.21
CA GLY A 68 0.79 25.21 14.67
C GLY A 68 0.54 25.19 16.18
N PRO A 69 0.52 26.37 16.85
CA PRO A 69 0.35 26.44 18.29
C PRO A 69 -1.04 25.93 18.71
N GLY A 70 -1.10 24.73 19.28
CA GLY A 70 -2.32 24.14 19.86
C GLY A 70 -2.65 22.70 19.47
N ALA A 71 -1.87 22.05 18.60
CA ALA A 71 -2.03 20.62 18.34
C ALA A 71 -1.57 19.78 19.54
N THR A 72 -2.31 18.71 19.86
CA THR A 72 -1.85 17.68 20.80
C THR A 72 -0.50 17.13 20.31
N SER A 73 0.55 17.29 21.12
CA SER A 73 1.96 17.13 20.71
C SER A 73 2.37 15.66 20.53
N TYR A 74 1.87 15.02 19.49
CA TYR A 74 2.43 13.75 19.03
C TYR A 74 3.79 13.98 18.38
N ALA A 75 4.68 13.01 18.51
CA ALA A 75 5.99 13.05 17.85
C ALA A 75 5.82 12.99 16.32
N THR A 76 6.64 13.72 15.57
CA THR A 76 6.49 13.89 14.13
C THR A 76 6.63 12.57 13.39
N TYR A 77 7.71 11.83 13.67
CA TYR A 77 7.99 10.53 13.08
C TYR A 77 7.05 9.44 13.61
N TYR A 78 6.47 9.58 14.80
CA TYR A 78 5.36 8.70 15.20
C TYR A 78 4.17 8.84 14.23
N ARG A 79 3.74 10.08 13.94
CA ARG A 79 2.61 10.32 13.03
C ARG A 79 2.91 9.78 11.64
N PHE A 80 4.09 10.11 11.11
CA PHE A 80 4.51 9.63 9.80
C PHE A 80 4.58 8.09 9.74
N THR A 81 5.08 7.44 10.80
CA THR A 81 5.09 5.98 10.91
C THR A 81 3.68 5.39 10.87
N ARG A 82 2.75 6.00 11.62
CA ARG A 82 1.33 5.59 11.62
C ARG A 82 0.69 5.80 10.26
N GLU A 83 0.85 6.96 9.66
CA GLU A 83 0.36 7.25 8.31
C GLU A 83 0.90 6.25 7.29
N MET A 84 2.17 5.84 7.43
CA MET A 84 2.75 4.86 6.52
C MET A 84 2.25 3.44 6.72
N PHE A 85 2.15 3.02 7.97
CA PHE A 85 1.57 1.74 8.34
C PHE A 85 0.11 1.64 7.88
N ASP A 86 -0.69 2.66 8.17
CA ASP A 86 -2.11 2.72 7.84
C ASP A 86 -2.31 2.83 6.31
N GLY A 87 -1.48 3.63 5.62
CA GLY A 87 -1.56 3.83 4.18
C GLY A 87 -1.30 2.54 3.39
N VAL A 88 -0.25 1.79 3.73
CA VAL A 88 0.06 0.50 3.07
C VAL A 88 -1.00 -0.54 3.40
N ASN A 89 -1.46 -0.63 4.66
CA ASN A 89 -2.53 -1.57 5.04
C ASN A 89 -3.85 -1.24 4.34
N LEU A 90 -4.29 0.02 4.39
CA LEU A 90 -5.53 0.48 3.78
C LEU A 90 -5.51 0.31 2.26
N GLY A 91 -4.41 0.69 1.60
CA GLY A 91 -4.23 0.50 0.15
C GLY A 91 -4.32 -0.98 -0.23
N THR A 92 -3.62 -1.84 0.51
CA THR A 92 -3.65 -3.29 0.30
C THR A 92 -5.04 -3.87 0.51
N ALA A 93 -5.69 -3.52 1.61
CA ALA A 93 -7.05 -3.97 1.95
C ALA A 93 -8.10 -3.48 0.94
N ALA A 94 -7.96 -2.25 0.43
CA ALA A 94 -8.86 -1.70 -0.57
C ALA A 94 -8.78 -2.47 -1.89
N ILE A 95 -7.56 -2.73 -2.39
CA ILE A 95 -7.33 -3.48 -3.63
C ILE A 95 -7.89 -4.90 -3.52
N LEU A 96 -7.50 -5.64 -2.48
CA LEU A 96 -7.97 -7.00 -2.27
C LEU A 96 -9.48 -7.04 -2.03
N GLY A 97 -10.03 -6.07 -1.29
CA GLY A 97 -11.47 -5.93 -1.07
C GLY A 97 -12.24 -5.72 -2.38
N SER A 98 -11.73 -4.92 -3.31
CA SER A 98 -12.35 -4.71 -4.63
C SER A 98 -12.38 -6.00 -5.46
N ILE A 99 -11.32 -6.80 -5.42
CA ILE A 99 -11.28 -8.10 -6.11
C ILE A 99 -12.27 -9.07 -5.48
N TRP A 100 -12.35 -9.12 -4.15
CA TRP A 100 -13.33 -9.94 -3.44
C TRP A 100 -14.78 -9.61 -3.82
N ILE A 101 -15.09 -8.34 -4.10
CA ILE A 101 -16.40 -7.95 -4.63
C ILE A 101 -16.63 -8.59 -6.01
N ILE A 102 -15.64 -8.56 -6.91
CA ILE A 102 -15.76 -9.16 -8.25
C ILE A 102 -15.99 -10.66 -8.16
N VAL A 103 -15.14 -11.38 -7.42
CA VAL A 103 -15.19 -12.84 -7.33
C VAL A 103 -16.35 -13.36 -6.48
N SER A 104 -17.04 -12.49 -5.73
CA SER A 104 -18.27 -12.85 -5.02
C SER A 104 -19.46 -13.16 -5.93
N TYR A 105 -19.36 -12.83 -7.23
CA TYR A 105 -20.33 -13.22 -8.24
C TYR A 105 -19.90 -14.52 -8.95
N PRO A 106 -20.82 -15.24 -9.61
CA PRO A 106 -20.45 -16.33 -10.51
C PRO A 106 -19.58 -15.82 -11.67
N PRO A 107 -18.55 -16.58 -12.10
CA PRO A 107 -17.80 -16.25 -13.30
C PRO A 107 -18.71 -16.34 -14.53
N THR A 108 -18.43 -15.52 -15.54
CA THR A 108 -19.10 -15.54 -16.84
C THR A 108 -18.56 -16.66 -17.74
N SER A 109 -17.33 -17.10 -17.51
CA SER A 109 -16.73 -18.29 -18.13
C SER A 109 -15.98 -19.09 -17.07
N LEU A 110 -16.17 -20.40 -17.06
CA LEU A 110 -15.49 -21.33 -16.16
C LEU A 110 -14.98 -22.52 -16.96
N GLU A 111 -13.67 -22.70 -16.92
CA GLU A 111 -12.93 -23.83 -17.47
C GLU A 111 -12.20 -24.57 -16.33
N GLU A 112 -11.51 -25.67 -16.65
CA GLU A 112 -10.83 -26.50 -15.64
C GLU A 112 -9.75 -25.73 -14.87
N GLU A 113 -8.96 -24.91 -15.58
CA GLU A 113 -7.81 -24.17 -15.02
C GLU A 113 -8.04 -22.65 -15.03
N GLU A 114 -9.21 -22.18 -15.49
CA GLU A 114 -9.47 -20.74 -15.67
C GLU A 114 -10.89 -20.35 -15.27
N ALA A 115 -11.02 -19.21 -14.57
CA ALA A 115 -12.29 -18.55 -14.33
C ALA A 115 -12.21 -17.08 -14.78
N ILE A 116 -13.22 -16.63 -15.52
CA ILE A 116 -13.35 -15.24 -15.98
C ILE A 116 -14.61 -14.62 -15.41
N TRP A 117 -14.49 -13.41 -14.86
CA TRP A 117 -15.60 -12.53 -14.51
C TRP A 117 -15.62 -11.35 -15.48
N GLY A 118 -16.76 -11.11 -16.13
CA GLY A 118 -16.92 -10.04 -17.12
C GLY A 118 -17.02 -10.52 -18.58
N PRO A 119 -16.86 -9.64 -19.58
CA PRO A 119 -16.50 -8.23 -19.43
C PRO A 119 -17.60 -7.39 -18.78
N TRP A 120 -17.22 -6.33 -18.09
CA TRP A 120 -18.14 -5.27 -17.63
C TRP A 120 -17.61 -3.90 -18.04
N THR A 121 -18.51 -2.92 -18.13
CA THR A 121 -18.15 -1.52 -18.40
C THR A 121 -19.18 -0.62 -17.74
N GLU A 122 -18.71 0.46 -17.11
CA GLU A 122 -19.59 1.52 -16.63
C GLU A 122 -20.07 2.36 -17.82
N ALA A 123 -21.23 3.00 -17.68
CA ALA A 123 -21.82 3.80 -18.77
C ALA A 123 -20.87 4.89 -19.27
N LEU A 124 -20.13 5.52 -18.35
CA LEU A 124 -19.21 6.63 -18.63
C LEU A 124 -17.74 6.19 -18.79
N SER A 125 -17.39 4.93 -18.51
CA SER A 125 -16.00 4.49 -18.70
C SER A 125 -15.71 4.26 -20.19
N PRO A 126 -14.56 4.76 -20.69
CA PRO A 126 -14.05 4.42 -22.01
C PRO A 126 -13.45 3.00 -22.09
N ALA A 127 -13.36 2.28 -20.97
CA ALA A 127 -12.81 0.94 -20.90
C ALA A 127 -13.87 -0.15 -20.62
N GLU A 128 -13.57 -1.35 -21.09
CA GLU A 128 -14.15 -2.61 -20.64
C GLU A 128 -13.14 -3.32 -19.75
N TYR A 129 -13.64 -3.97 -18.69
CA TYR A 129 -12.82 -4.68 -17.71
C TYR A 129 -13.26 -6.15 -17.63
N ARG A 130 -12.32 -7.04 -17.34
CA ARG A 130 -12.59 -8.41 -16.91
C ARG A 130 -11.58 -8.82 -15.84
N PHE A 131 -11.97 -9.74 -14.96
CA PHE A 131 -11.04 -10.37 -14.03
C PHE A 131 -10.83 -11.82 -14.46
N ARG A 132 -9.58 -12.26 -14.52
CA ARG A 132 -9.18 -13.64 -14.83
C ARG A 132 -8.44 -14.22 -13.64
N ALA A 133 -8.82 -15.43 -13.23
CA ALA A 133 -8.05 -16.28 -12.35
C ALA A 133 -7.64 -17.54 -13.11
N THR A 134 -6.37 -17.93 -12.98
CA THR A 134 -5.80 -19.11 -13.64
C THR A 134 -5.07 -19.96 -12.60
N GLU A 135 -5.38 -21.25 -12.52
CA GLU A 135 -4.58 -22.20 -11.75
C GLU A 135 -3.34 -22.56 -12.57
N VAL A 136 -2.16 -22.11 -12.12
CA VAL A 136 -0.89 -22.27 -12.88
C VAL A 136 -0.10 -23.49 -12.41
N ALA A 137 -0.39 -23.97 -11.20
CA ALA A 137 0.02 -25.25 -10.64
C ALA A 137 -0.98 -25.63 -9.54
N SER A 138 -0.85 -26.85 -8.99
CA SER A 138 -1.75 -27.33 -7.93
C SER A 138 -1.82 -26.35 -6.77
N GLU A 139 -2.98 -25.73 -6.56
CA GLU A 139 -3.22 -24.72 -5.51
C GLU A 139 -2.38 -23.43 -5.65
N GLU A 140 -1.79 -23.18 -6.81
CA GLU A 140 -1.09 -21.94 -7.17
C GLU A 140 -1.90 -21.17 -8.22
N TYR A 141 -2.20 -19.90 -7.96
CA TYR A 141 -3.09 -19.12 -8.80
C TYR A 141 -2.44 -17.82 -9.27
N ALA A 142 -2.59 -17.53 -10.56
CA ALA A 142 -2.31 -16.24 -11.15
C ALA A 142 -3.60 -15.47 -11.40
N TYR A 143 -3.59 -14.19 -11.11
CA TYR A 143 -4.75 -13.32 -11.20
C TYR A 143 -4.45 -12.10 -12.07
N ALA A 144 -5.45 -11.64 -12.82
CA ALA A 144 -5.34 -10.43 -13.61
C ALA A 144 -6.67 -9.66 -13.65
N LEU A 145 -6.64 -8.38 -13.30
CA LEU A 145 -7.65 -7.44 -13.75
C LEU A 145 -7.16 -6.90 -15.09
N GLU A 146 -7.93 -7.15 -16.12
CA GLU A 146 -7.59 -6.76 -17.48
C GLU A 146 -8.57 -5.71 -17.98
N ALA A 147 -8.06 -4.81 -18.80
CA ALA A 147 -8.83 -3.76 -19.43
C ALA A 147 -8.52 -3.65 -20.92
N ARG A 148 -9.46 -3.11 -21.68
CA ARG A 148 -9.29 -2.71 -23.07
C ARG A 148 -10.21 -1.54 -23.39
N ALA A 149 -9.97 -0.86 -24.51
CA ALA A 149 -10.86 0.18 -24.98
C ALA A 149 -12.27 -0.38 -25.29
N LYS A 150 -13.31 0.33 -24.86
CA LYS A 150 -14.71 -0.07 -25.01
C LYS A 150 -15.13 -0.10 -26.47
N ASN A 151 -15.90 -1.12 -26.86
CA ASN A 151 -16.36 -1.36 -28.23
C ASN A 151 -15.22 -1.54 -29.25
N THR A 152 -14.08 -2.09 -28.80
CA THR A 152 -12.96 -2.45 -29.68
C THR A 152 -12.66 -3.95 -29.61
N ASP A 153 -11.91 -4.44 -30.59
CA ASP A 153 -11.34 -5.79 -30.59
C ASP A 153 -9.86 -5.78 -30.12
N ASP A 154 -9.45 -4.71 -29.44
CA ASP A 154 -8.09 -4.58 -28.92
C ASP A 154 -7.80 -5.71 -27.91
N PRO A 155 -6.54 -6.17 -27.83
CA PRO A 155 -6.16 -7.15 -26.85
C PRO A 155 -6.36 -6.63 -25.43
N TRP A 156 -6.76 -7.53 -24.54
CA TRP A 156 -6.83 -7.27 -23.10
C TRP A 156 -5.43 -6.97 -22.55
N LYS A 157 -5.34 -5.94 -21.72
CA LYS A 157 -4.11 -5.51 -21.05
C LYS A 157 -4.29 -5.62 -19.55
N ALA A 158 -3.32 -6.20 -18.85
CA ALA A 158 -3.37 -6.30 -17.40
C ALA A 158 -3.10 -4.93 -16.77
N VAL A 159 -4.07 -4.42 -16.00
CA VAL A 159 -3.92 -3.22 -15.16
C VAL A 159 -3.59 -3.59 -13.72
N TRP A 160 -3.89 -4.82 -13.34
CA TRP A 160 -3.48 -5.43 -12.09
C TRP A 160 -3.12 -6.88 -12.33
N LEU A 161 -2.03 -7.34 -11.72
CA LEU A 161 -1.58 -8.72 -11.70
C LEU A 161 -1.45 -9.19 -10.26
N GLY A 162 -1.57 -10.48 -10.01
CA GLY A 162 -1.21 -11.04 -8.73
C GLY A 162 -1.00 -12.54 -8.77
N GLU A 163 -0.38 -13.03 -7.71
CA GLU A 163 -0.22 -14.46 -7.43
C GLU A 163 -0.54 -14.74 -5.97
N GLY A 164 -1.08 -15.92 -5.72
CA GLY A 164 -1.34 -16.41 -4.38
C GLY A 164 -1.63 -17.90 -4.38
N PHE A 165 -1.89 -18.42 -3.18
CA PHE A 165 -1.90 -19.86 -2.92
C PHE A 165 -3.15 -20.29 -2.17
N GLY A 166 -3.78 -21.37 -2.62
CA GLY A 166 -4.96 -21.97 -1.99
C GLY A 166 -4.69 -22.55 -0.61
N GLU A 167 -5.75 -22.92 0.12
CA GLU A 167 -5.64 -23.29 1.54
C GLU A 167 -4.77 -24.54 1.81
N GLY A 168 -4.69 -25.46 0.84
CA GLY A 168 -3.88 -26.67 0.94
C GLY A 168 -2.37 -26.46 0.75
N HIS A 169 -1.97 -25.30 0.23
CA HIS A 169 -0.60 -25.04 -0.18
C HIS A 169 0.25 -24.56 1.00
N GLN A 170 1.54 -24.96 1.04
CA GLN A 170 2.46 -24.55 2.12
C GLN A 170 2.73 -23.04 2.17
N ASP A 171 2.53 -22.35 1.04
CA ASP A 171 2.70 -20.91 0.89
C ASP A 171 1.37 -20.15 1.01
N HIS A 172 0.27 -20.80 1.44
CA HIS A 172 -0.99 -20.12 1.77
C HIS A 172 -0.75 -18.92 2.70
N LEU A 173 -1.38 -17.77 2.44
CA LEU A 173 -1.13 -16.47 3.10
C LEU A 173 0.19 -15.76 2.72
N ALA A 174 0.86 -16.19 1.66
CA ALA A 174 1.90 -15.43 0.98
C ALA A 174 1.48 -15.13 -0.47
N GLY A 175 2.10 -14.12 -1.07
CA GLY A 175 1.85 -13.79 -2.47
C GLY A 175 2.22 -12.36 -2.79
N TRP A 176 1.76 -11.89 -3.95
CA TRP A 176 2.00 -10.53 -4.40
C TRP A 176 0.91 -10.05 -5.33
N PHE A 177 0.83 -8.73 -5.48
CA PHE A 177 0.11 -8.11 -6.58
C PHE A 177 0.81 -6.86 -7.08
N GLU A 178 0.52 -6.46 -8.31
CA GLU A 178 1.12 -5.31 -8.98
C GLU A 178 0.05 -4.52 -9.72
N LEU A 179 -0.05 -3.23 -9.45
CA LEU A 179 -0.85 -2.26 -10.20
C LEU A 179 0.01 -1.59 -11.26
N ASP A 180 -0.51 -1.46 -12.47
CA ASP A 180 0.15 -0.80 -13.60
C ASP A 180 -0.66 0.45 -13.99
N PHE A 181 -0.23 1.60 -13.47
CA PHE A 181 -0.89 2.89 -13.69
C PHE A 181 -0.74 3.36 -15.14
N ASP A 182 0.37 3.05 -15.78
CA ASP A 182 0.59 3.41 -17.18
C ASP A 182 -0.42 2.72 -18.10
N THR A 183 -0.65 1.42 -17.87
CA THR A 183 -1.64 0.63 -18.62
C THR A 183 -3.05 1.08 -18.30
N ALA A 184 -3.35 1.38 -17.03
CA ALA A 184 -4.66 1.87 -16.62
C ALA A 184 -4.98 3.25 -17.24
N ASN A 185 -4.00 4.15 -17.29
CA ASN A 185 -4.13 5.45 -17.96
C ASN A 185 -4.28 5.34 -19.47
N GLU A 186 -3.68 4.32 -20.10
CA GLU A 186 -3.85 4.11 -21.54
C GLU A 186 -5.30 3.76 -21.90
N VAL A 187 -5.99 2.99 -21.06
CA VAL A 187 -7.37 2.52 -21.32
C VAL A 187 -8.43 3.48 -20.78
N ASP A 188 -8.16 4.19 -19.67
CA ASP A 188 -9.09 5.15 -19.04
C ASP A 188 -8.34 6.37 -18.46
N PRO A 189 -7.87 7.30 -19.32
CA PRO A 189 -7.03 8.43 -18.88
C PRO A 189 -7.77 9.43 -17.98
N THR A 190 -9.10 9.35 -17.92
CA THR A 190 -9.93 10.30 -17.17
C THR A 190 -10.12 9.92 -15.70
N ARG A 191 -9.78 8.70 -15.32
CA ARG A 191 -10.14 8.14 -14.01
C ARG A 191 -9.04 8.25 -12.96
N LEU A 192 -7.78 8.15 -13.37
CA LEU A 192 -6.62 8.12 -12.45
C LEU A 192 -5.82 9.42 -12.43
N ASN A 193 -6.39 10.53 -12.93
CA ASN A 193 -5.63 11.75 -13.22
C ASN A 193 -4.33 11.39 -13.95
N ALA A 194 -4.40 10.96 -15.22
CA ALA A 194 -3.24 10.41 -15.94
C ALA A 194 -1.99 11.32 -15.97
N ASP A 195 -2.16 12.62 -15.70
CA ASP A 195 -1.07 13.58 -15.56
C ASP A 195 -0.33 13.52 -14.20
N GLU A 196 -0.88 12.82 -13.21
CA GLU A 196 -0.41 12.75 -11.82
C GLU A 196 0.02 11.35 -11.38
N GLU A 197 -0.64 10.29 -11.88
CA GLU A 197 -0.33 8.90 -11.50
C GLU A 197 0.37 8.16 -12.64
N SER A 198 1.51 7.53 -12.37
CA SER A 198 2.26 6.76 -13.38
C SER A 198 3.09 5.64 -12.78
N GLY A 199 3.54 4.73 -13.64
CA GLY A 199 4.40 3.64 -13.28
C GLY A 199 3.66 2.49 -12.60
N LYS A 200 4.30 1.83 -11.64
CA LYS A 200 3.83 0.56 -11.08
C LYS A 200 3.99 0.52 -9.57
N VAL A 201 3.02 -0.09 -8.90
CA VAL A 201 3.09 -0.41 -7.47
C VAL A 201 2.98 -1.91 -7.29
N ARG A 202 4.00 -2.54 -6.74
CA ARG A 202 4.02 -3.96 -6.37
C ARG A 202 3.95 -4.12 -4.86
N VAL A 203 2.97 -4.89 -4.39
CA VAL A 203 2.85 -5.29 -2.99
C VAL A 203 3.17 -6.78 -2.87
N THR A 204 4.10 -7.13 -2.00
CA THR A 204 4.39 -8.52 -1.62
C THR A 204 4.04 -8.70 -0.15
N TYR A 205 3.38 -9.80 0.20
CA TYR A 205 3.00 -10.11 1.58
C TYR A 205 3.41 -11.53 1.96
N ASP A 206 3.80 -11.70 3.23
CA ASP A 206 4.03 -12.99 3.86
C ASP A 206 3.48 -12.94 5.29
N LEU A 207 2.37 -13.64 5.49
CA LEU A 207 1.58 -13.61 6.72
C LEU A 207 1.53 -14.98 7.40
N ARG A 208 2.36 -15.93 6.94
CA ARG A 208 2.36 -17.34 7.37
C ARG A 208 2.84 -17.51 8.81
N SER A 209 3.75 -16.66 9.23
CA SER A 209 4.35 -16.71 10.57
C SER A 209 4.86 -15.35 10.97
N TYR A 210 4.89 -15.09 12.28
CA TYR A 210 5.51 -13.89 12.82
C TYR A 210 7.06 -13.95 12.72
N PRO A 211 7.72 -12.82 12.43
CA PRO A 211 7.10 -11.54 12.07
C PRO A 211 6.44 -11.58 10.68
N THR A 212 5.23 -11.02 10.57
CA THR A 212 4.55 -10.90 9.29
C THR A 212 5.07 -9.70 8.53
N THR A 213 5.04 -9.74 7.20
CA THR A 213 5.57 -8.64 6.37
C THR A 213 4.65 -8.26 5.23
N ILE A 214 4.59 -6.96 4.96
CA ILE A 214 4.03 -6.38 3.74
C ILE A 214 5.07 -5.42 3.18
N ARG A 215 5.42 -5.58 1.91
CA ARG A 215 6.37 -4.71 1.21
C ARG A 215 5.68 -4.08 0.01
N ALA A 216 5.60 -2.75 -0.02
CA ALA A 216 5.11 -1.97 -1.14
C ALA A 216 6.28 -1.31 -1.86
N GLN A 217 6.41 -1.55 -3.16
CA GLN A 217 7.46 -0.98 -4.00
C GLN A 217 6.80 -0.22 -5.14
N MET A 218 7.23 1.01 -5.38
CA MET A 218 6.74 1.82 -6.49
C MET A 218 7.88 2.43 -7.27
N THR A 219 7.70 2.47 -8.57
CA THR A 219 8.52 3.24 -9.51
C THR A 219 7.61 4.09 -10.36
N GLU A 220 7.86 5.39 -10.44
CA GLU A 220 7.15 6.27 -11.35
C GLU A 220 7.74 6.21 -12.77
N THR A 221 6.91 6.41 -13.78
CA THR A 221 7.36 6.47 -15.18
C THR A 221 7.51 7.91 -15.66
N GLN A 222 6.69 8.82 -15.14
CA GLN A 222 6.74 10.25 -15.49
C GLN A 222 7.80 11.03 -14.69
N SER A 223 8.32 10.44 -13.62
CA SER A 223 9.44 10.97 -12.83
C SER A 223 10.43 9.85 -12.51
N ASP A 224 11.60 10.19 -11.98
CA ASP A 224 12.57 9.22 -11.45
C ASP A 224 12.31 8.86 -9.97
N ALA A 225 11.19 9.29 -9.38
CA ALA A 225 10.83 8.94 -8.02
C ALA A 225 10.54 7.45 -7.87
N TRP A 226 10.91 6.93 -6.70
CA TRP A 226 10.60 5.56 -6.30
C TRP A 226 10.50 5.47 -4.78
N PHE A 227 9.79 4.46 -4.30
CA PHE A 227 9.76 4.11 -2.87
C PHE A 227 9.72 2.60 -2.68
N ASP A 228 10.29 2.15 -1.56
CA ASP A 228 10.31 0.79 -1.07
C ASP A 228 9.98 0.83 0.43
N ILE A 229 8.78 0.38 0.76
CA ILE A 229 8.24 0.46 2.12
C ILE A 229 8.02 -0.96 2.61
N ARG A 230 8.67 -1.33 3.71
CA ARG A 230 8.49 -2.63 4.37
C ARG A 230 7.86 -2.45 5.74
N LEU A 231 6.65 -2.95 5.88
CA LEU A 231 5.99 -3.16 7.16
C LEU A 231 6.39 -4.52 7.72
N THR A 232 6.74 -4.54 9.00
CA THR A 232 7.00 -5.77 9.77
C THR A 232 6.20 -5.69 11.06
N THR A 233 5.36 -6.69 11.32
CA THR A 233 4.57 -6.77 12.56
C THR A 233 4.99 -7.99 13.37
N GLU A 234 5.24 -7.75 14.65
CA GLU A 234 5.59 -8.78 15.63
C GLU A 234 4.34 -9.34 16.29
N LYS A 235 4.48 -10.55 16.85
CA LYS A 235 3.36 -11.25 17.50
C LYS A 235 2.76 -10.49 18.68
N ASP A 236 3.54 -9.65 19.34
CA ASP A 236 3.13 -8.88 20.52
C ASP A 236 2.52 -7.50 20.17
N GLY A 237 2.40 -7.17 18.88
CA GLY A 237 1.93 -5.86 18.41
C GLY A 237 3.03 -4.81 18.27
N GLY A 238 4.29 -5.15 18.61
CA GLY A 238 5.45 -4.37 18.18
C GLY A 238 5.65 -4.46 16.66
N GLY A 239 6.55 -3.65 16.13
CA GLY A 239 6.80 -3.68 14.70
C GLY A 239 7.78 -2.64 14.20
N ARG A 240 7.90 -2.59 12.88
CA ARG A 240 8.82 -1.73 12.16
C ARG A 240 8.24 -1.29 10.81
N VAL A 241 8.53 -0.04 10.44
CA VAL A 241 8.41 0.48 9.08
C VAL A 241 9.82 0.84 8.61
N ASP A 242 10.30 0.18 7.56
CA ASP A 242 11.49 0.61 6.82
C ASP A 242 11.06 1.28 5.52
N ILE A 243 11.70 2.39 5.19
CA ILE A 243 11.44 3.16 3.97
C ILE A 243 12.79 3.44 3.33
N ASP A 244 12.91 3.10 2.06
CA ASP A 244 13.92 3.63 1.17
C ASP A 244 13.18 4.35 0.03
N ALA A 245 13.58 5.57 -0.30
CA ALA A 245 12.93 6.34 -1.35
C ALA A 245 13.89 7.31 -2.04
N LEU A 246 13.56 7.64 -3.29
CA LEU A 246 14.05 8.83 -3.97
C LEU A 246 12.85 9.75 -4.18
N ASP A 247 12.76 10.81 -3.40
CA ASP A 247 11.69 11.79 -3.49
C ASP A 247 12.23 13.18 -3.18
N ASP A 248 11.54 14.21 -3.65
CA ASP A 248 11.85 15.59 -3.29
C ASP A 248 11.33 15.83 -1.87
N VAL A 249 12.20 16.11 -0.89
CA VAL A 249 11.77 16.35 0.50
C VAL A 249 11.34 17.80 0.76
N ASP A 250 11.55 18.70 -0.20
CA ASP A 250 11.08 20.09 -0.13
C ASP A 250 9.55 20.14 -0.35
N ASP A 251 8.88 21.08 0.31
CA ASP A 251 7.42 21.22 0.20
C ASP A 251 6.98 21.65 -1.21
N SER A 252 7.85 22.34 -1.96
CA SER A 252 7.53 22.83 -3.30
C SER A 252 7.49 21.72 -4.34
N LYS A 253 8.15 20.58 -4.09
CA LYS A 253 8.25 19.42 -5.00
C LYS A 253 8.73 19.77 -6.42
N VAL A 254 9.50 20.86 -6.56
CA VAL A 254 10.04 21.35 -7.83
C VAL A 254 11.57 21.46 -7.82
N THR A 255 12.22 20.87 -6.82
CA THR A 255 13.67 20.90 -6.66
C THR A 255 14.25 19.51 -6.93
N LYS A 256 15.48 19.25 -6.50
CA LYS A 256 16.10 17.94 -6.76
C LYS A 256 15.53 16.92 -5.77
N LYS A 257 15.58 15.64 -6.14
CA LYS A 257 15.17 14.56 -5.24
C LYS A 257 16.32 14.11 -4.36
N GLU A 258 16.02 13.81 -3.11
CA GLU A 258 16.93 13.27 -2.12
C GLU A 258 16.77 11.75 -1.98
N ASP A 259 17.87 11.08 -1.67
CA ASP A 259 17.80 9.71 -1.16
C ASP A 259 17.37 9.78 0.31
N VAL A 260 16.23 9.18 0.61
CA VAL A 260 15.64 9.11 1.95
C VAL A 260 15.63 7.66 2.42
N ALA A 261 16.22 7.44 3.59
CA ALA A 261 16.10 6.18 4.33
C ALA A 261 15.50 6.47 5.69
N MET A 262 14.47 5.72 6.09
CA MET A 262 13.88 5.82 7.42
C MET A 262 13.67 4.43 8.00
N ARG A 263 14.14 4.23 9.24
CA ARG A 263 13.79 3.08 10.06
C ARG A 263 13.00 3.54 11.27
N SER A 264 11.74 3.15 11.32
CA SER A 264 10.86 3.40 12.46
C SER A 264 10.46 2.11 13.15
N ARG A 265 10.61 2.05 14.48
CA ARG A 265 10.35 0.86 15.29
C ARG A 265 9.55 1.21 16.55
N TRP A 266 8.62 0.34 16.92
CA TRP A 266 7.82 0.48 18.14
C TRP A 266 7.71 -0.83 18.92
N LEU A 267 7.59 -0.70 20.23
CA LEU A 267 7.24 -1.79 21.13
C LEU A 267 5.72 -1.95 21.17
N ALA A 268 5.25 -3.10 21.66
CA ALA A 268 3.83 -3.35 21.94
C ALA A 268 3.14 -2.27 22.82
N THR A 269 3.92 -1.53 23.61
CA THR A 269 3.43 -0.41 24.44
C THR A 269 3.11 0.85 23.64
N GLY A 270 3.49 0.90 22.37
CA GLY A 270 3.39 2.07 21.50
C GLY A 270 4.59 3.02 21.59
N ALA A 271 5.48 2.88 22.57
CA ALA A 271 6.72 3.66 22.63
C ALA A 271 7.68 3.24 21.49
N GLY A 272 8.38 4.20 20.91
CA GLY A 272 9.20 3.91 19.74
C GLY A 272 10.27 4.94 19.41
N ARG A 273 10.95 4.66 18.30
CA ARG A 273 12.06 5.44 17.76
C ARG A 273 12.05 5.38 16.24
N ALA A 274 12.34 6.50 15.61
CA ALA A 274 12.61 6.61 14.20
C ALA A 274 13.96 7.27 13.95
N ASP A 275 14.72 6.70 13.04
CA ASP A 275 16.02 7.19 12.60
C ASP A 275 15.93 7.41 11.08
N VAL A 276 16.31 8.60 10.63
CA VAL A 276 16.17 9.06 9.24
C VAL A 276 17.54 9.52 8.72
N THR A 277 17.83 9.11 7.50
CA THR A 277 18.97 9.56 6.70
C THR A 277 18.45 10.23 5.44
N VAL A 278 18.95 11.45 5.16
CA VAL A 278 18.67 12.17 3.91
C VAL A 278 20.00 12.55 3.25
N ALA A 279 20.16 12.23 1.97
CA ALA A 279 21.38 12.49 1.22
C ALA A 279 21.10 12.97 -0.20
N HIS A 280 22.10 13.56 -0.84
CA HIS A 280 22.05 14.04 -2.22
C HIS A 280 20.96 15.11 -2.46
N GLY A 281 20.41 15.19 -3.68
CA GLY A 281 19.41 16.19 -4.04
C GLY A 281 19.88 17.63 -3.91
N ASP A 282 19.14 18.41 -3.13
CA ASP A 282 19.41 19.81 -2.83
C ASP A 282 20.41 20.02 -1.70
N LEU A 283 20.86 18.93 -1.05
CA LEU A 283 21.92 19.00 -0.05
C LEU A 283 23.28 19.32 -0.70
N PRO A 284 24.16 20.09 -0.02
CA PRO A 284 25.51 20.32 -0.51
C PRO A 284 26.24 18.99 -0.73
N GLU A 285 27.07 18.92 -1.78
CA GLU A 285 27.80 17.69 -2.13
C GLU A 285 28.56 17.10 -0.94
N GLY A 286 28.36 15.79 -0.68
CA GLY A 286 28.96 15.08 0.46
C GLY A 286 28.24 15.27 1.79
N THR A 287 27.13 16.01 1.84
CA THR A 287 26.30 16.17 3.04
C THR A 287 25.35 14.99 3.19
N VAL A 288 25.29 14.46 4.41
CA VAL A 288 24.28 13.48 4.84
C VAL A 288 23.63 14.02 6.11
N VAL A 289 22.32 14.16 6.10
CA VAL A 289 21.53 14.57 7.26
C VAL A 289 21.09 13.32 7.99
N HIS A 290 21.34 13.29 9.30
CA HIS A 290 20.82 12.26 10.19
C HIS A 290 19.88 12.91 11.19
N ALA A 291 18.68 12.36 11.35
CA ALA A 291 17.69 12.82 12.32
C ALA A 291 17.13 11.62 13.11
N SER A 292 16.94 11.79 14.41
CA SER A 292 16.45 10.74 15.29
C SER A 292 15.41 11.31 16.24
N GLU A 293 14.25 10.66 16.30
CA GLU A 293 13.15 11.01 17.20
C GLU A 293 12.69 9.78 17.99
N CYS A 294 12.52 9.96 19.30
CA CYS A 294 11.87 8.95 20.14
C CYS A 294 10.58 9.48 20.73
N TRP A 295 9.60 8.59 20.88
CA TRP A 295 8.32 8.88 21.51
C TRP A 295 7.98 7.87 22.60
N SER A 296 7.22 8.35 23.58
CA SER A 296 6.73 7.53 24.70
C SER A 296 5.46 6.75 24.33
N ALA A 297 4.96 5.94 25.26
CA ALA A 297 3.68 5.23 25.11
C ALA A 297 2.45 6.17 25.01
N SER A 298 2.58 7.47 25.34
CA SER A 298 1.55 8.48 25.05
C SER A 298 1.76 9.17 23.70
N PHE A 299 2.67 8.64 22.88
CA PHE A 299 3.05 9.13 21.55
C PHE A 299 3.66 10.53 21.53
N SER A 300 3.95 11.11 22.69
CA SER A 300 4.63 12.40 22.81
C SER A 300 6.13 12.22 22.63
N ARG A 301 6.76 13.19 21.94
CA ARG A 301 8.20 13.25 21.74
C ARG A 301 8.95 13.34 23.06
N VAL A 302 9.89 12.42 23.28
CA VAL A 302 10.77 12.40 24.47
C VAL A 302 12.23 12.68 24.12
N TYR A 303 12.62 12.54 22.85
CA TYR A 303 13.96 12.83 22.36
C TYR A 303 13.91 13.31 20.91
N TRP A 304 14.73 14.30 20.56
CA TRP A 304 15.01 14.74 19.19
C TRP A 304 16.48 15.13 19.04
N SER A 305 17.10 14.72 17.95
CA SER A 305 18.37 15.26 17.48
C SER A 305 18.47 15.21 15.96
N ASP A 306 19.21 16.16 15.38
CA ASP A 306 19.57 16.12 13.96
C ASP A 306 20.95 16.77 13.72
N THR A 307 21.60 16.46 12.60
CA THR A 307 22.97 16.90 12.30
C THR A 307 23.11 18.32 11.78
N ILE A 308 22.00 18.98 11.38
CA ILE A 308 22.03 20.31 10.75
C ILE A 308 21.32 21.39 11.59
N GLY A 309 20.76 21.03 12.73
CA GLY A 309 20.00 21.91 13.61
C GLY A 309 18.66 22.35 13.02
N MET A 310 17.94 21.45 12.34
CA MET A 310 16.58 21.69 11.83
C MET A 310 15.65 22.13 12.95
N GLU A 311 15.74 21.46 14.10
CA GLU A 311 15.05 21.85 15.32
C GLU A 311 16.03 21.89 16.51
N PRO A 312 15.72 22.65 17.58
CA PRO A 312 16.45 22.55 18.82
C PRO A 312 16.38 21.11 19.37
N GLY A 313 17.54 20.53 19.69
CA GLY A 313 17.60 19.21 20.35
C GLY A 313 16.73 19.18 21.61
N GLN A 314 16.03 18.06 21.80
CA GLN A 314 15.06 17.88 22.89
C GLN A 314 15.35 16.60 23.66
N GLY A 315 15.21 16.65 24.99
CA GLY A 315 15.21 15.46 25.85
C GLY A 315 16.57 14.79 26.04
N ASP A 316 16.53 13.54 26.52
CA ASP A 316 17.70 12.69 26.77
C ASP A 316 17.49 11.37 26.01
N GLU A 317 18.49 10.95 25.24
CA GLU A 317 18.45 9.70 24.47
C GLU A 317 18.22 8.48 25.36
N ALA A 318 18.64 8.53 26.63
CA ALA A 318 18.36 7.48 27.61
C ALA A 318 16.85 7.29 27.90
N SER A 319 16.00 8.22 27.45
CA SER A 319 14.54 8.11 27.53
C SER A 319 13.91 7.34 26.36
N CYS A 320 14.69 6.99 25.35
CA CYS A 320 14.23 6.22 24.20
C CYS A 320 13.91 4.77 24.57
N ALA A 321 12.87 4.21 23.97
CA ALA A 321 12.54 2.78 24.10
C ALA A 321 13.56 1.86 23.39
N PHE A 322 14.32 2.41 22.44
CA PHE A 322 15.35 1.72 21.67
C PHE A 322 16.70 2.44 21.84
N GLU A 323 17.73 1.67 22.19
CA GLU A 323 19.09 2.17 22.37
C GLU A 323 19.75 2.48 21.01
N GLY A 324 20.42 3.63 20.91
CA GLY A 324 21.23 4.01 19.75
C GLY A 324 20.45 4.24 18.45
N ALA A 325 20.93 5.19 17.65
CA ALA A 325 20.37 5.44 16.33
C ALA A 325 20.79 4.33 15.36
N GLU A 326 19.88 3.92 14.50
CA GLU A 326 20.14 3.00 13.40
C GLU A 326 19.86 3.68 12.06
N PHE A 327 20.91 4.28 11.48
CA PHE A 327 20.87 4.98 10.18
C PHE A 327 21.19 4.06 8.99
#